data_AF-A0A4Y1QQZ4-F1
#
_entry.id   AF-A0A4Y1QQZ4-F1
#
_cell.length_a   1.000
_cell.length_b   1.000
_cell.length_c   1.000
_cell.angle_alpha   90.00
_cell.angle_beta   90.00
_cell.angle_gamma   90.00
#
_symmetry.space_group_name_H-M   'P 1'
#
loop_
_entity.id
_entity.type
_entity.pdbx_description
1 polymer ?
#
loop_
_entity_poly.entity_id
_entity_poly.type
_entity_poly.pdbx_seq_one_letter_code
_entity_poly.pdbx_strand_id
1 'polypeptide(L)'
;MSESSTNSTRSNGYCFCGMKIKRRTSWTDLNPGRRFEACDQNRNSQTRHHFFEWLDNETCPRGKEVLPGLLRRLRAMEEEIRARDEQLRLVEVEKKKLEEKL
;
A
#
# COMPACT_ATOMS: atom_id res chain seq x y z
N MET A 1 0.75 19.04 38.64
CA MET A 1 2.03 18.38 38.32
C MET A 1 1.73 17.01 37.76
N SER A 2 2.14 16.78 36.52
CA SER A 2 2.53 15.51 35.89
C SER A 2 2.57 15.78 34.39
N GLU A 3 3.71 16.33 33.98
CA GLU A 3 4.07 16.56 32.58
C GLU A 3 4.11 15.20 31.86
N SER A 4 3.21 15.00 30.90
CA SER A 4 3.32 13.87 29.98
C SER A 4 4.33 14.25 28.90
N SER A 5 5.60 14.07 29.24
CA SER A 5 6.71 14.19 28.31
C SER A 5 6.74 12.98 27.37
N THR A 6 5.89 12.96 26.35
CA THR A 6 6.13 12.12 25.17
C THR A 6 7.18 12.82 24.33
N ASN A 7 8.42 12.69 24.81
CA ASN A 7 9.59 13.29 24.19
C ASN A 7 9.69 12.78 22.76
N SER A 8 9.40 13.68 21.82
CA SER A 8 9.73 13.56 20.42
C SER A 8 11.22 13.25 20.27
N THR A 9 11.58 12.53 19.20
CA THR A 9 12.93 12.14 18.74
C THR A 9 13.47 10.77 19.20
N ARG A 10 13.17 9.71 18.42
CA ARG A 10 14.12 8.60 18.24
C ARG A 10 14.92 8.86 16.97
N SER A 11 15.96 9.67 17.14
CA SER A 11 16.93 10.19 16.17
C SER A 11 17.71 9.15 15.36
N ASN A 12 17.47 7.85 15.50
CA ASN A 12 18.25 6.82 14.78
C ASN A 12 17.48 6.04 13.72
N GLY A 13 16.16 6.21 13.54
CA GLY A 13 15.41 5.46 12.51
C GLY A 13 15.36 3.94 12.75
N TYR A 14 15.65 3.49 13.97
CA TYR A 14 15.60 2.08 14.40
C TYR A 14 14.59 1.89 15.56
N CYS A 15 13.89 0.76 15.53
CA CYS A 15 12.98 0.29 16.56
C CYS A 15 13.75 -0.30 17.76
N PHE A 16 13.08 -0.48 18.91
CA PHE A 16 13.67 -1.14 20.09
C PHE A 16 14.17 -2.57 19.81
N CYS A 17 13.59 -3.25 18.83
CA CYS A 17 14.03 -4.58 18.41
C CYS A 17 15.28 -4.55 17.49
N GLY A 18 15.93 -3.40 17.31
CA GLY A 18 17.11 -3.24 16.45
C GLY A 18 16.83 -3.11 14.95
N MET A 19 15.57 -3.25 14.52
CA MET A 19 15.19 -3.19 13.11
C MET A 19 14.86 -1.77 12.65
N LYS A 20 15.07 -1.48 11.36
CA LYS A 20 14.74 -0.18 10.77
C LYS A 20 13.24 0.13 10.89
N ILE A 21 12.94 1.38 11.17
CA ILE A 21 11.62 1.97 11.00
C ILE A 21 11.50 2.38 9.53
N LYS A 22 10.41 1.97 8.89
CA LYS A 22 10.12 2.28 7.49
C LYS A 22 8.83 3.07 7.39
N ARG A 23 8.85 4.10 6.55
CA ARG A 23 7.64 4.81 6.12
C ARG A 23 6.90 3.96 5.09
N ARG A 24 5.58 3.83 5.28
CA ARG A 24 4.68 3.03 4.44
C ARG A 24 3.36 3.76 4.26
N THR A 25 2.63 3.38 3.22
CA THR A 25 1.26 3.85 2.97
C THR A 25 0.29 2.71 3.25
N SER A 26 -0.76 2.99 4.02
CA SER A 26 -1.84 2.02 4.23
C SER A 26 -2.74 1.98 2.98
N TRP A 27 -3.00 0.77 2.53
CA TRP A 27 -3.93 0.47 1.43
C TRP A 27 -5.15 -0.32 1.90
N THR A 28 -5.43 -0.27 3.21
CA THR A 28 -6.62 -0.90 3.80
C THR A 28 -7.84 -0.01 3.61
N ASP A 29 -9.03 -0.61 3.58
CA ASP A 29 -10.30 0.11 3.43
C ASP A 29 -10.54 1.13 4.56
N LEU A 30 -10.02 0.87 5.78
CA LEU A 30 -10.19 1.75 6.95
C LEU A 30 -9.24 2.94 6.96
N ASN A 31 -8.05 2.80 6.36
CA ASN A 31 -7.02 3.85 6.32
C ASN A 31 -6.45 3.98 4.91
N PRO A 32 -7.27 4.28 3.89
CA PRO A 32 -6.80 4.33 2.51
C PRO A 32 -5.89 5.54 2.31
N GLY A 33 -4.69 5.30 1.78
CA GLY A 33 -3.73 6.35 1.43
C GLY A 33 -3.00 6.98 2.62
N ARG A 34 -3.30 6.58 3.86
CA ARG A 34 -2.74 7.18 5.08
C ARG A 34 -1.31 6.69 5.32
N ARG A 35 -0.35 7.60 5.51
CA ARG A 35 1.05 7.24 5.76
C ARG A 35 1.32 6.96 7.23
N PHE A 36 2.18 5.98 7.47
CA PHE A 36 2.64 5.59 8.80
C PHE A 36 4.12 5.21 8.76
N GLU A 37 4.76 5.30 9.91
CA GLU A 37 6.08 4.73 10.16
C GLU A 37 5.92 3.51 11.06
N ALA A 38 6.57 2.41 10.68
CA ALA A 38 6.52 1.19 11.48
C ALA A 38 7.83 0.43 11.41
N CYS A 39 8.11 -0.32 12.47
CA CYS A 39 9.16 -1.33 12.47
C CYS A 39 8.99 -2.29 11.29
N ASP A 40 10.10 -2.71 10.69
CA ASP A 40 10.07 -3.65 9.57
C ASP A 40 9.44 -4.99 9.96
N GLN A 41 9.69 -5.45 11.20
CA GLN A 41 9.17 -6.70 11.78
C GLN A 41 7.79 -6.57 12.45
N ASN A 42 7.12 -5.42 12.34
CA ASN A 42 5.83 -5.20 12.99
C ASN A 42 4.73 -6.19 12.55
N ARG A 43 4.86 -6.82 11.37
CA ARG A 43 3.88 -7.80 10.86
C ARG A 43 4.04 -9.21 11.41
N ASN A 44 5.21 -9.55 11.95
CA ASN A 44 5.59 -10.94 12.23
C ASN A 44 5.72 -11.26 13.73
N SER A 45 5.23 -10.38 14.60
CA SER A 45 5.70 -10.35 15.98
C SER A 45 4.59 -10.43 17.00
N GLN A 46 4.66 -11.49 17.80
CA GLN A 46 3.95 -11.64 19.07
C GLN A 46 4.58 -10.80 20.20
N THR A 47 5.66 -10.05 19.91
CA THR A 47 6.34 -9.22 20.91
C THR A 47 5.71 -7.82 20.92
N ARG A 48 5.23 -7.40 22.10
CA ARG A 48 4.39 -6.21 22.30
C ARG A 48 5.12 -4.86 22.17
N HIS A 49 6.29 -4.78 21.52
CA HIS A 49 7.16 -3.59 21.57
C HIS A 49 7.69 -3.12 20.21
N HIS A 50 6.93 -3.28 19.13
CA HIS A 50 7.29 -2.70 17.84
C HIS A 50 6.76 -1.28 17.67
N PHE A 51 7.63 -0.40 17.17
CA PHE A 51 7.27 0.97 16.84
C PHE A 51 6.21 1.01 15.73
N PHE A 52 5.19 1.84 15.93
CA PHE A 52 4.17 2.19 14.96
C PHE A 52 3.65 3.60 15.26
N GLU A 53 3.59 4.47 14.25
CA GLU A 53 3.01 5.80 14.36
C GLU A 53 2.38 6.24 13.03
N TRP A 54 1.22 6.90 13.10
CA TRP A 54 0.59 7.53 11.94
C TRP A 54 1.24 8.89 11.68
N LEU A 55 1.63 9.14 10.43
CA LEU A 55 2.18 10.44 10.02
C LEU A 55 1.09 11.41 9.58
N ASP A 56 0.06 10.89 8.94
CA ASP A 56 -1.06 11.67 8.47
C ASP A 56 -2.21 11.61 9.47
N ASN A 57 -3.03 12.66 9.48
CA ASN A 57 -4.32 12.65 10.14
C ASN A 57 -5.20 11.53 9.59
N GLU A 58 -6.21 11.15 10.37
CA GLU A 58 -7.16 10.16 9.92
C GLU A 58 -7.90 10.62 8.67
N THR A 59 -8.09 9.70 7.72
CA THR A 59 -8.90 9.95 6.53
C THR A 59 -10.30 10.39 6.96
N CYS A 60 -10.84 11.45 6.34
CA CYS A 60 -12.17 11.95 6.67
C CYS A 60 -13.25 10.86 6.46
N PRO A 61 -14.40 10.93 7.17
CA PRO A 61 -15.45 9.92 7.06
C PRO A 61 -15.88 9.63 5.62
N ARG A 62 -16.07 10.69 4.83
CA ARG A 62 -16.39 10.57 3.41
C ARG A 62 -15.30 9.86 2.60
N GLY A 63 -14.04 10.13 2.92
CA GLY A 63 -12.89 9.47 2.28
C GLY A 63 -12.87 7.97 2.57
N LYS A 64 -13.20 7.56 3.81
CA LYS A 64 -13.30 6.14 4.19
C LYS A 64 -14.41 5.40 3.43
N GLU A 65 -15.50 6.08 3.07
CA GLU A 65 -16.57 5.49 2.25
C GLU A 65 -16.19 5.39 0.77
N VAL A 66 -15.61 6.46 0.21
CA VAL A 66 -15.47 6.61 -1.25
C VAL A 66 -14.16 6.01 -1.77
N LEU A 67 -13.04 6.23 -1.08
CA LEU A 67 -11.71 5.84 -1.57
C LEU A 67 -11.58 4.32 -1.79
N PRO A 68 -12.08 3.43 -0.91
CA PRO A 68 -11.99 2.00 -1.15
C PRO A 68 -12.71 1.56 -2.41
N GLY A 69 -13.90 2.11 -2.67
CA GLY A 69 -14.67 1.82 -3.88
C GLY A 69 -13.99 2.34 -5.15
N LEU A 70 -13.28 3.46 -5.09
CA LEU A 70 -12.47 3.96 -6.21
C LEU A 70 -11.25 3.09 -6.45
N LEU A 71 -10.52 2.72 -5.41
CA LEU A 71 -9.34 1.85 -5.51
C LEU A 71 -9.69 0.47 -6.09
N ARG A 72 -10.82 -0.12 -5.68
CA ARG A 72 -11.30 -1.38 -6.27
C ARG A 72 -11.60 -1.24 -7.76
N ARG A 73 -12.27 -0.15 -8.17
CA ARG A 73 -12.56 0.12 -9.58
C ARG A 73 -11.28 0.32 -10.40
N LEU A 74 -10.31 1.06 -9.88
CA LEU A 74 -9.01 1.25 -10.53
C LEU A 74 -8.29 -0.09 -10.73
N ARG A 75 -8.21 -0.94 -9.70
CA ARG A 75 -7.58 -2.27 -9.84
C ARG A 75 -8.31 -3.15 -10.86
N ALA A 76 -9.65 -3.12 -10.87
CA ALA A 76 -10.42 -3.88 -11.85
C ALA A 76 -10.13 -3.41 -13.28
N MET A 77 -10.12 -2.09 -13.51
CA MET A 77 -9.76 -1.53 -14.82
C MET A 77 -8.33 -1.88 -15.23
N GLU A 78 -7.37 -1.84 -14.30
CA GLU A 78 -5.99 -2.25 -14.56
C GLU A 78 -5.88 -3.72 -14.97
N GLU A 79 -6.67 -4.62 -14.36
CA GLU A 79 -6.74 -6.04 -14.78
C GLU A 79 -7.39 -6.20 -16.15
N GLU A 80 -8.48 -5.48 -16.42
CA GLU A 80 -9.15 -5.52 -17.73
C GLU A 80 -8.22 -5.05 -18.85
N ILE A 81 -7.45 -3.99 -18.62
CA ILE A 81 -6.42 -3.51 -19.55
C ILE A 81 -5.36 -4.58 -19.79
N ARG A 82 -4.82 -5.19 -18.73
CA ARG A 82 -3.84 -6.29 -18.86
C ARG A 82 -4.39 -7.46 -19.67
N ALA A 83 -5.63 -7.86 -19.40
CA ALA A 83 -6.27 -8.93 -20.14
C ALA A 83 -6.45 -8.56 -21.62
N ARG A 84 -6.85 -7.32 -21.90
CA ARG A 84 -7.01 -6.82 -23.28
C ARG A 84 -5.68 -6.77 -24.04
N ASP A 85 -4.61 -6.33 -23.39
CA ASP A 85 -3.27 -6.27 -23.97
C ASP A 85 -2.72 -7.67 -24.29
N GLU A 86 -3.03 -8.67 -23.47
CA GLU A 86 -2.71 -10.06 -23.78
C GLU A 86 -3.51 -10.57 -24.98
N GLN A 87 -4.82 -10.32 -25.02
CA GLN A 87 -5.66 -10.72 -26.15
C GLN A 87 -5.21 -10.08 -27.47
N LEU A 88 -4.85 -8.80 -27.45
CA LEU A 88 -4.32 -8.09 -28.63
C LEU A 88 -3.04 -8.75 -29.14
N ARG A 89 -2.10 -9.07 -28.24
CA ARG A 89 -0.86 -9.77 -28.62
C ARG A 89 -1.12 -11.13 -29.26
N LEU A 90 -2.07 -11.90 -28.75
CA LEU A 90 -2.45 -13.20 -29.34
C LEU A 90 -3.03 -13.03 -30.74
N VAL A 91 -3.95 -12.08 -30.92
CA VAL A 91 -4.56 -11.78 -32.23
C VAL A 91 -3.51 -11.31 -33.24
N GLU A 92 -2.54 -10.49 -32.82
CA GLU A 92 -1.44 -10.05 -33.68
C GLU A 92 -0.56 -11.22 -34.14
N VAL A 93 -0.27 -12.17 -33.24
CA VAL A 93 0.49 -13.38 -33.57
C VAL A 93 -0.28 -14.26 -34.56
N GLU A 94 -1.59 -14.45 -34.36
CA GLU A 94 -2.44 -15.23 -35.27
C GLU A 94 -2.54 -14.57 -36.65
N LYS A 95 -2.71 -13.25 -36.69
CA LYS A 95 -2.75 -12.48 -37.93
C LYS A 95 -1.46 -12.69 -38.75
N LYS A 96 -0.28 -12.57 -38.13
CA LYS A 96 1.00 -12.80 -38.81
C LYS A 96 1.11 -14.20 -39.40
N LYS A 97 0.70 -15.22 -38.64
CA LYS A 97 0.68 -16.62 -39.13
C LYS A 97 -0.27 -16.84 -40.31
N LEU A 98 -1.35 -16.08 -40.40
CA LEU A 98 -2.27 -16.15 -41.54
C LEU A 98 -1.70 -15.42 -42.75
N GLU A 99 -1.08 -14.26 -42.55
CA GLU A 99 -0.40 -13.50 -43.61
C GLU A 99 0.76 -14.29 -44.22
N GLU A 100 1.50 -15.08 -43.43
CA GLU A 100 2.57 -15.97 -43.92
C GLU A 100 2.06 -17.18 -44.72
N LYS A 101 0.76 -17.52 -44.62
CA LYS A 101 0.15 -18.66 -45.32
C LYS A 101 -0.49 -18.29 -46.66
N LEU A 102 -0.57 -17.00 -46.98
CA LEU A 102 -1.09 -16.46 -48.24
C LEU A 102 0.06 -16.26 -49.24
#